data_AF-A0A951RGS3-F1
#
_entry.id   AF-A0A951RGS3-F1
#
_cell.length_a   1.000
_cell.length_b   1.000
_cell.length_c   1.000
_cell.angle_alpha   90.00
_cell.angle_beta   90.00
_cell.angle_gamma   90.00
#
_symmetry.space_group_name_H-M   'P 1'
#
loop_
_entity.id
_entity.type
_entity.pdbx_description
1 polymer ?
#
loop_
_entity_poly.entity_id
_entity_poly.type
_entity_poly.pdbx_seq_one_letter_code
_entity_poly.pdbx_strand_id
1 'polypeptide(L)'
;MQLLDSIKQKAKQENKTIVLPEGTEERTLKAANIILEEGIASLILLGNREEILKLAGQHGLKAIEKATIIDPKTWERRAYFAEMLFEIRKNKGLTLEEADKLVSDPLYLATLLIK
;
A
#
# COMPACT_ATOMS: atom_id res chain seq x y z
N MET A 1 0.54 31.11 2.12
CA MET A 1 0.00 29.77 1.79
C MET A 1 0.87 28.97 0.79
N GLN A 2 2.16 29.26 0.63
CA GLN A 2 2.98 28.75 -0.51
C GLN A 2 3.71 27.40 -0.29
N LEU A 3 3.84 26.92 0.95
CA LEU A 3 4.71 25.77 1.25
C LEU A 3 4.13 24.45 0.73
N LEU A 4 2.86 24.13 1.05
CA LEU A 4 2.24 22.85 0.67
C LEU A 4 2.16 22.69 -0.84
N ASP A 5 1.83 23.75 -1.57
CA ASP A 5 1.77 23.72 -3.02
C ASP A 5 3.14 23.42 -3.64
N SER A 6 4.21 24.01 -3.10
CA SER A 6 5.57 23.74 -3.56
C SER A 6 5.98 22.27 -3.34
N ILE A 7 5.56 21.67 -2.22
CA ILE A 7 5.81 20.26 -1.91
C ILE A 7 5.01 19.36 -2.86
N LYS A 8 3.72 19.66 -3.07
CA LYS A 8 2.87 18.92 -4.03
C LYS A 8 3.44 18.97 -5.44
N GLN A 9 3.90 20.13 -5.90
CA GLN A 9 4.49 20.27 -7.25
C GLN A 9 5.76 19.41 -7.41
N LYS A 10 6.65 19.42 -6.41
CA LYS A 10 7.83 18.55 -6.41
C LYS A 10 7.44 17.07 -6.40
N ALA A 11 6.47 16.68 -5.58
CA ALA A 11 5.98 15.30 -5.53
C ALA A 11 5.43 14.83 -6.89
N LYS A 12 4.64 15.67 -7.57
CA LYS A 12 4.15 15.40 -8.93
C LYS A 12 5.28 15.16 -9.94
N GLN A 13 6.36 15.94 -9.86
CA GLN A 13 7.52 15.79 -10.76
C GLN A 13 8.27 14.48 -10.50
N GLU A 14 8.41 14.08 -9.24
CA GLU A 14 9.11 12.86 -8.85
C GLU A 14 8.29 11.58 -9.05
N ASN A 15 6.96 11.70 -9.04
CA ASN A 15 5.96 10.64 -9.21
C ASN A 15 6.34 9.32 -8.50
N LYS A 16 6.69 9.42 -7.21
CA LYS A 16 7.04 8.24 -6.42
C LYS A 16 5.82 7.34 -6.18
N THR A 17 6.08 6.09 -5.87
CA THR A 17 5.06 5.13 -5.43
C THR A 17 4.99 5.12 -3.91
N ILE A 18 3.79 5.26 -3.35
CA ILE A 18 3.54 5.18 -1.91
C ILE A 18 2.67 3.95 -1.62
N VAL A 19 3.07 3.16 -0.61
CA VAL A 19 2.30 2.02 -0.13
C VAL A 19 1.44 2.45 1.06
N LEU A 20 0.13 2.22 0.99
CA LEU A 20 -0.83 2.49 2.05
C LEU A 20 -1.37 1.16 2.59
N PRO A 21 -0.92 0.71 3.78
CA PRO A 21 -1.32 -0.58 4.35
C PRO A 21 -2.78 -0.60 4.85
N GLU A 22 -3.36 0.57 5.11
CA GLU A 22 -4.71 0.75 5.67
C GLU A 22 -5.75 0.94 4.56
N GLY A 23 -5.77 0.04 3.57
CA GLY A 23 -6.57 0.20 2.35
C GLY A 23 -8.09 0.30 2.57
N THR A 24 -8.61 -0.12 3.72
CA THR A 24 -10.03 -0.08 4.06
C THR A 24 -10.39 1.04 5.06
N GLU A 25 -9.43 1.88 5.46
CA GLU A 25 -9.68 3.00 6.36
C GLU A 25 -10.17 4.22 5.56
N GLU A 26 -11.28 4.83 6.01
CA GLU A 26 -11.99 5.87 5.26
C GLU A 26 -11.15 7.12 4.97
N ARG A 27 -10.40 7.62 5.96
CA ARG A 27 -9.59 8.84 5.79
C ARG A 27 -8.44 8.59 4.83
N THR A 28 -7.85 7.40 4.88
CA THR A 28 -6.80 6.92 3.99
C THR A 28 -7.32 6.82 2.57
N LEU A 29 -8.51 6.25 2.36
CA LEU A 29 -9.15 6.19 1.04
C LEU A 29 -9.46 7.58 0.48
N LYS A 30 -10.00 8.49 1.31
CA LYS A 30 -10.25 9.88 0.89
C LYS A 30 -8.97 10.59 0.46
N ALA A 31 -7.89 10.45 1.25
CA ALA A 31 -6.59 11.02 0.91
C ALA A 31 -6.00 10.37 -0.36
N ALA A 32 -6.11 9.06 -0.50
CA ALA A 32 -5.66 8.31 -1.67
C ALA A 32 -6.37 8.81 -2.94
N ASN A 33 -7.69 9.03 -2.87
CA ASN A 33 -8.45 9.58 -4.00
C ASN A 33 -7.90 10.94 -4.44
N ILE A 34 -7.66 11.87 -3.49
CA ILE A 34 -7.10 13.19 -3.79
C ILE A 34 -5.72 13.07 -4.43
N ILE A 35 -4.85 12.21 -3.90
CA ILE A 35 -3.50 11.98 -4.45
C ILE A 35 -3.57 11.49 -5.90
N LEU A 36 -4.48 10.58 -6.22
CA LEU A 36 -4.66 10.00 -7.55
C LEU A 36 -5.41 10.92 -8.53
N GLU A 37 -6.32 11.77 -8.04
CA GLU A 37 -6.99 12.81 -8.85
C GLU A 37 -6.02 13.91 -9.22
N GLU A 38 -5.23 14.40 -8.25
CA GLU A 38 -4.25 15.45 -8.48
C GLU A 38 -2.96 14.95 -9.14
N GLY A 39 -2.77 13.64 -9.27
CA GLY A 39 -1.57 13.01 -9.84
C GLY A 39 -0.31 13.26 -9.01
N ILE A 40 -0.44 13.34 -7.68
CA ILE A 40 0.66 13.64 -6.76
C ILE A 40 1.66 12.48 -6.66
N ALA A 41 1.16 11.24 -6.65
CA ALA A 41 1.94 10.03 -6.52
C ALA A 41 1.17 8.84 -7.09
N SER A 42 1.90 7.77 -7.41
CA SER A 42 1.29 6.47 -7.65
C SER A 42 1.05 5.75 -6.32
N LEU A 43 -0.05 5.03 -6.19
CA LEU A 43 -0.41 4.38 -4.92
C LEU A 43 -0.52 2.86 -5.07
N ILE A 44 -0.01 2.16 -4.05
CA ILE A 44 -0.31 0.77 -3.77
C ILE A 44 -1.18 0.74 -2.52
N LEU A 45 -2.42 0.27 -2.62
CA LEU A 45 -3.30 0.01 -1.48
C LEU A 45 -3.20 -1.46 -1.10
N LEU A 46 -3.00 -1.75 0.19
CA LEU A 46 -3.04 -3.13 0.67
C LEU A 46 -4.40 -3.44 1.28
N GLY A 47 -4.99 -4.55 0.86
CA GLY A 47 -6.27 -5.04 1.36
C GLY A 47 -7.07 -5.78 0.31
N ASN A 48 -8.26 -6.24 0.70
CA ASN A 48 -9.13 -6.95 -0.21
C ASN A 48 -9.69 -6.01 -1.27
N ARG A 49 -9.53 -6.38 -2.56
CA ARG A 49 -9.90 -5.53 -3.69
C ARG A 49 -11.38 -5.18 -3.70
N GLU A 50 -12.27 -6.14 -3.46
CA GLU A 50 -13.71 -5.93 -3.51
C GLU A 50 -14.16 -4.99 -2.40
N GLU A 51 -13.63 -5.17 -1.19
CA GLU A 51 -13.91 -4.31 -0.04
C GLU A 51 -13.46 -2.87 -0.28
N ILE A 52 -12.23 -2.67 -0.76
CA ILE A 52 -11.68 -1.35 -1.08
C ILE A 52 -12.54 -0.62 -2.12
N LEU A 53 -12.89 -1.30 -3.23
CA LEU A 53 -13.69 -0.69 -4.29
C LEU A 53 -15.13 -0.44 -3.84
N LYS A 54 -15.70 -1.29 -3.00
CA LYS A 54 -17.02 -1.07 -2.39
C LYS A 54 -17.04 0.19 -1.53
N LEU A 55 -16.06 0.34 -0.62
CA LEU A 55 -15.93 1.53 0.22
C LEU A 55 -15.70 2.80 -0.62
N ALA A 56 -14.84 2.71 -1.63
CA ALA A 56 -14.62 3.80 -2.58
C ALA A 56 -15.93 4.25 -3.26
N GLY A 57 -16.74 3.29 -3.73
CA GLY A 57 -18.05 3.55 -4.32
C GLY A 57 -19.03 4.21 -3.34
N GLN A 58 -19.09 3.74 -2.09
CA GLN A 58 -19.94 4.33 -1.04
C GLN A 58 -19.61 5.79 -0.74
N HIS A 59 -18.33 6.16 -0.86
CA HIS A 59 -17.85 7.53 -0.62
C HIS A 59 -17.67 8.37 -1.89
N GLY A 60 -18.03 7.85 -3.06
CA GLY A 60 -17.91 8.56 -4.34
C GLY A 60 -16.46 8.80 -4.80
N LEU A 61 -15.51 7.98 -4.35
CA LEU A 61 -14.08 8.10 -4.60
C LEU A 61 -13.69 7.44 -5.93
N LYS A 62 -13.78 8.19 -7.03
CA LYS A 62 -13.65 7.65 -8.40
C LYS A 62 -12.22 7.32 -8.81
N ALA A 63 -11.21 7.95 -8.21
CA ALA A 63 -9.83 7.77 -8.62
C ALA A 63 -9.15 6.54 -8.00
N ILE A 64 -9.78 5.88 -7.03
CA ILE A 64 -9.23 4.68 -6.36
C ILE A 64 -8.95 3.55 -7.36
N GLU A 65 -9.69 3.46 -8.46
CA GLU A 65 -9.43 2.48 -9.52
C GLU A 65 -8.06 2.64 -10.19
N LYS A 66 -7.43 3.83 -10.10
CA LYS A 66 -6.07 4.07 -10.60
C LYS A 66 -4.99 3.49 -9.70
N ALA A 67 -5.31 3.11 -8.46
CA ALA A 67 -4.35 2.52 -7.54
C ALA A 67 -4.03 1.07 -7.93
N THR A 68 -2.80 0.65 -7.67
CA THR A 68 -2.50 -0.78 -7.59
C THR A 68 -3.07 -1.31 -6.28
N ILE A 69 -3.89 -2.36 -6.33
CA ILE A 69 -4.45 -2.97 -5.11
C ILE A 69 -3.87 -4.37 -4.96
N ILE A 70 -3.23 -4.62 -3.82
CA ILE A 70 -2.62 -5.91 -3.49
C ILE A 70 -3.31 -6.46 -2.24
N ASP A 71 -3.86 -7.67 -2.33
CA ASP A 71 -4.35 -8.39 -1.16
C ASP A 71 -3.20 -9.23 -0.58
N PRO A 72 -2.68 -8.91 0.62
CA PRO A 72 -1.54 -9.63 1.20
C PRO A 72 -1.78 -11.13 1.38
N LYS A 73 -3.04 -11.55 1.49
CA LYS A 73 -3.40 -12.94 1.75
C LYS A 73 -3.36 -13.80 0.49
N THR A 74 -3.66 -13.21 -0.66
CA THR A 74 -3.86 -13.93 -1.93
C THR A 74 -2.84 -13.57 -3.01
N TRP A 75 -1.95 -12.61 -2.75
CA TRP A 75 -0.98 -12.17 -3.73
C TRP A 75 0.03 -13.27 -4.11
N GLU A 76 0.23 -13.48 -5.41
CA GLU A 76 1.13 -14.50 -5.96
C GLU A 76 2.57 -14.39 -5.47
N ARG A 77 3.03 -13.17 -5.14
CA ARG A 77 4.40 -12.92 -4.69
C ARG A 77 4.58 -13.08 -3.18
N ARG A 78 3.54 -13.46 -2.43
CA ARG A 78 3.60 -13.60 -0.97
C ARG A 78 4.75 -14.49 -0.52
N ALA A 79 4.95 -15.63 -1.18
CA ALA A 79 6.04 -16.57 -0.86
C ALA A 79 7.43 -15.92 -1.00
N TYR A 80 7.64 -15.13 -2.05
CA TYR A 80 8.90 -14.38 -2.24
C TYR A 80 9.17 -13.41 -1.09
N PHE A 81 8.13 -12.70 -0.62
CA PHE A 81 8.27 -11.78 0.51
C PHE A 81 8.43 -12.52 1.85
N ALA A 82 7.83 -13.71 2.01
CA ALA A 82 8.04 -14.56 3.19
C ALA A 82 9.51 -15.02 3.27
N GLU A 83 10.07 -15.49 2.15
CA GLU A 83 11.49 -15.86 2.06
C GLU A 83 12.40 -14.66 2.34
N MET A 84 12.09 -13.49 1.75
CA MET A 84 12.84 -12.26 2.02
C MET A 84 12.83 -11.89 3.51
N LEU A 85 11.65 -11.94 4.16
CA LEU A 85 11.52 -11.63 5.58
C LEU A 85 12.27 -12.63 6.45
N PHE A 86 12.20 -13.92 6.12
CA PHE A 86 12.96 -14.98 6.77
C PHE A 86 14.46 -14.71 6.66
N GLU A 87 14.98 -14.43 5.46
CA GLU A 87 16.41 -14.16 5.27
C GLU A 87 16.90 -12.95 6.07
N ILE A 88 16.08 -11.89 6.19
CA ILE A 88 16.40 -10.70 7.00
C ILE A 88 16.42 -11.02 8.51
N ARG A 89 15.56 -11.95 8.97
CA ARG A 89 15.26 -12.14 10.40
C ARG A 89 15.64 -13.51 10.96
N LYS A 90 16.19 -14.44 10.17
CA LYS A 90 16.56 -15.80 10.61
C LYS A 90 17.54 -15.80 11.78
N ASN A 91 18.47 -14.83 11.81
CA ASN A 91 19.42 -14.66 12.91
C ASN A 91 18.76 -14.22 14.23
N LYS A 92 17.51 -13.76 14.18
CA LYS A 92 16.69 -13.42 15.36
C LYS A 92 15.72 -14.55 15.74
N GLY A 93 15.88 -15.73 15.15
CA GLY A 93 15.06 -16.91 15.44
C GLY A 93 13.73 -16.97 14.68
N LEU A 94 13.49 -16.09 13.70
CA LEU A 94 12.28 -16.16 12.88
C LEU A 94 12.32 -17.39 11.97
N THR A 95 11.28 -18.20 12.02
CA THR A 95 11.08 -19.35 11.12
C THR A 95 10.41 -18.92 9.81
N LEU A 96 10.52 -19.74 8.76
CA LEU A 96 9.86 -19.48 7.48
C LEU A 96 8.32 -19.50 7.61
N GLU A 97 7.77 -20.37 8.47
CA GLU A 97 6.34 -20.44 8.73
C GLU A 97 5.82 -19.16 9.41
N GLU A 98 6.55 -18.63 10.39
CA GLU A 98 6.23 -17.35 11.01
C GLU A 98 6.34 -16.21 10.00
N ALA A 99 7.35 -16.23 9.12
CA ALA A 99 7.50 -15.25 8.07
C ALA A 99 6.31 -15.24 7.10
N ASP A 100 5.83 -16.41 6.65
CA ASP A 100 4.63 -16.50 5.77
C ASP A 100 3.36 -15.95 6.44
N LYS A 101 3.21 -16.19 7.75
CA LYS A 101 2.11 -15.59 8.52
C LYS A 101 2.23 -14.06 8.60
N LEU A 102 3.43 -13.56 8.87
CA LEU A 102 3.67 -12.12 9.02
C LEU A 102 3.48 -11.36 7.71
N VAL A 103 3.89 -11.90 6.56
CA VAL A 103 3.70 -11.18 5.28
C VAL A 103 2.24 -11.08 4.84
N SER A 104 1.33 -11.82 5.48
CA SER A 104 -0.11 -11.65 5.31
C SER A 104 -0.65 -10.42 6.07
N ASP A 105 0.13 -9.83 6.97
CA ASP A 105 -0.17 -8.55 7.62
C ASP A 105 0.22 -7.40 6.67
N PRO A 106 -0.72 -6.49 6.31
CA PRO A 106 -0.46 -5.33 5.48
C PRO A 106 0.73 -4.49 5.95
N LEU A 107 0.92 -4.31 7.26
CA LEU A 107 2.02 -3.50 7.80
C LEU A 107 3.39 -4.12 7.50
N TYR A 108 3.50 -5.44 7.67
CA TYR A 108 4.73 -6.16 7.34
C TYR A 108 4.99 -6.14 5.84
N LEU A 109 3.99 -6.47 5.02
CA LEU A 109 4.14 -6.47 3.57
C LEU A 109 4.51 -5.07 3.04
N ALA A 110 3.90 -4.01 3.57
CA ALA A 110 4.23 -2.64 3.18
C ALA A 110 5.70 -2.31 3.41
N THR A 111 6.26 -2.70 4.56
CA THR A 111 7.68 -2.44 4.84
C THR A 111 8.62 -3.23 3.92
N LEU A 112 8.22 -4.43 3.49
CA LEU A 112 9.00 -5.27 2.58
C LEU A 112 8.92 -4.79 1.13
N LEU A 113 7.77 -4.23 0.71
CA LEU A 113 7.61 -3.63 -0.62
C LEU A 113 8.53 -2.41 -0.84
N ILE A 114 8.98 -1.77 0.24
CA ILE A 114 9.86 -0.59 0.21
C ILE A 114 11.35 -0.99 0.30
N LYS A 115 11.65 -2.24 0.69
CA LYS A 115 12.98 -2.67 1.13
C LYS A 115 14.03 -2.73 0.01
#